data_AF-A0A3N0IUD6-F1
#
_entry.id   AF-A0A3N0IUD6-F1
#
_cell.length_a   1.000
_cell.length_b   1.000
_cell.length_c   1.000
_cell.angle_alpha   90.00
_cell.angle_beta   90.00
_cell.angle_gamma   90.00
#
_symmetry.space_group_name_H-M   'P 1'
#
loop_
_entity.id
_entity.type
_entity.pdbx_description
1 polymer ?
#
loop_
_entity_poly.entity_id
_entity_poly.type
_entity_poly.pdbx_seq_one_letter_code
_entity_poly.pdbx_strand_id
1 'polypeptide(L)' 'MEKGPADPQIKQKVLDYLDTVEKAKSKEIAAAIGEVKSSVDLAVKELAFEDKVEYLYITTTFVALKGKVAPPE' A
#
# COMPACT_ATOMS: atom_id res chain seq x y z
N MET A 1 3.77 20.68 -8.62
CA MET A 1 2.51 20.68 -7.87
C MET A 1 2.62 19.61 -6.81
N GLU A 2 2.76 20.00 -5.55
CA GLU A 2 2.62 19.07 -4.43
C GLU A 2 1.17 18.60 -4.43
N LYS A 3 0.95 17.30 -4.65
CA LYS A 3 -0.36 16.72 -4.37
C LYS A 3 -0.57 16.88 -2.86
N GLY A 4 -1.75 17.37 -2.47
CA GLY A 4 -2.16 17.44 -1.07
C GLY A 4 -2.16 16.06 -0.39
N PRO A 5 -2.52 15.96 0.89
CA PRO A 5 -2.48 14.70 1.63
C PRO A 5 -3.32 13.60 0.95
N ALA A 6 -2.95 12.34 1.17
CA ALA A 6 -3.73 11.21 0.68
C ALA A 6 -5.16 11.23 1.23
N ASP A 7 -6.12 10.87 0.37
CA ASP A 7 -7.52 10.72 0.77
C ASP A 7 -7.65 9.61 1.84
N PRO A 8 -8.22 9.91 3.03
CA PRO A 8 -8.44 8.91 4.07
C PRO A 8 -9.25 7.69 3.63
N GLN A 9 -10.20 7.85 2.69
CA GLN A 9 -10.98 6.74 2.15
C GLN A 9 -10.10 5.79 1.32
N ILE A 10 -9.15 6.34 0.55
CA ILE A 10 -8.21 5.52 -0.22
C ILE A 10 -7.26 4.80 0.73
N LYS A 11 -6.78 5.45 1.80
CA LYS A 11 -5.98 4.79 2.85
C LYS A 11 -6.72 3.58 3.44
N GLN A 12 -8.00 3.74 3.80
CA GLN A 12 -8.78 2.65 4.37
C GLN A 12 -8.95 1.50 3.37
N LYS A 13 -9.33 1.80 2.11
CA LYS A 13 -9.43 0.78 1.06
C LYS A 13 -8.13 0.01 0.83
N VAL A 14 -6.97 0.68 0.89
CA VAL A 14 -5.66 0.04 0.79
C VAL A 14 -5.43 -0.93 1.94
N LEU A 15 -5.73 -0.53 3.18
CA LEU A 15 -5.58 -1.39 4.36
C LEU A 15 -6.52 -2.60 4.28
N ASP A 16 -7.79 -2.38 3.96
CA ASP A 16 -8.79 -3.43 3.83
C ASP A 16 -8.38 -4.47 2.78
N TYR A 17 -7.88 -4.01 1.61
CA TYR A 17 -7.40 -4.91 0.58
C TYR A 17 -6.15 -5.70 1.03
N LEU A 18 -5.17 -5.02 1.63
CA LEU A 18 -3.95 -5.66 2.13
C LEU A 18 -4.22 -6.62 3.31
N ASP A 19 -5.35 -6.50 3.99
CA ASP A 19 -5.78 -7.49 4.98
C ASP A 19 -6.18 -8.83 4.34
N THR A 20 -6.70 -8.80 3.10
CA THR A 20 -7.13 -10.00 2.36
C THR A 20 -6.00 -10.75 1.65
N VAL A 21 -4.85 -10.12 1.45
CA VAL A 21 -3.70 -10.70 0.73
C VAL A 21 -2.44 -10.69 1.59
N GLU A 22 -1.48 -11.55 1.27
CA GLU A 22 -0.18 -11.54 1.96
C GLU A 22 0.63 -10.28 1.62
N LYS A 23 0.68 -9.93 0.33
CA LYS A 23 1.36 -8.75 -0.24
C LYS A 23 0.82 -8.46 -1.63
N ALA A 24 0.90 -7.21 -2.08
CA ALA A 24 0.49 -6.81 -3.42
C ALA A 24 1.35 -5.66 -3.96
N LYS A 25 1.44 -5.52 -5.29
CA LYS A 25 2.04 -4.36 -5.93
C LYS A 25 1.06 -3.20 -5.89
N SER A 26 1.54 -1.96 -5.79
CA SER A 26 0.68 -0.77 -5.81
C SER A 26 -0.29 -0.73 -7.01
N LYS A 27 0.15 -1.20 -8.20
CA LYS A 27 -0.72 -1.32 -9.38
C LYS A 27 -1.87 -2.33 -9.21
N GLU A 28 -1.64 -3.41 -8.46
CA GLU A 28 -2.63 -4.46 -8.19
C GLU A 28 -3.64 -3.95 -7.16
N ILE A 29 -3.16 -3.27 -6.11
CA ILE A 29 -4.00 -2.59 -5.13
C ILE A 29 -4.95 -1.61 -5.84
N ALA A 30 -4.40 -0.72 -6.68
CA ALA A 30 -5.18 0.26 -7.42
C ALA A 30 -6.29 -0.36 -8.28
N ALA A 31 -5.97 -1.43 -9.00
CA ALA A 31 -6.95 -2.17 -9.80
C ALA A 31 -8.04 -2.82 -8.93
N ALA A 32 -7.66 -3.40 -7.78
CA ALA A 32 -8.59 -4.08 -6.88
C ALA A 32 -9.58 -3.13 -6.19
N ILE A 33 -9.12 -1.92 -5.82
CA ILE A 33 -9.95 -0.94 -5.09
C ILE A 33 -10.63 0.11 -6.00
N GLY A 34 -10.40 0.03 -7.31
CA GLY A 34 -10.99 0.91 -8.30
C GLY A 34 -10.46 2.36 -8.26
N GLU A 35 -9.23 2.56 -7.79
CA GLU A 35 -8.62 3.87 -7.61
C GLU A 35 -7.46 4.10 -8.58
N VAL A 36 -7.11 5.37 -8.83
CA VAL A 36 -5.97 5.69 -9.69
C VAL A 36 -4.65 5.37 -8.97
N LYS A 37 -3.71 4.75 -9.70
CA LYS A 37 -2.40 4.34 -9.15
C LYS A 37 -1.70 5.46 -8.37
N SER A 38 -1.73 6.69 -8.88
CA SER A 38 -1.02 7.80 -8.23
C SER A 38 -1.62 8.22 -6.88
N SER A 39 -2.93 7.99 -6.67
CA SER A 39 -3.57 8.24 -5.37
C SER A 39 -3.28 7.10 -4.40
N VAL A 40 -3.24 5.87 -4.91
CA VAL A 40 -2.82 4.69 -4.13
C VAL A 40 -1.35 4.79 -3.71
N ASP A 41 -0.44 5.17 -4.59
CA ASP A 41 0.97 5.37 -4.25
C ASP A 41 1.14 6.41 -3.14
N LEU A 42 0.36 7.50 -3.18
CA LEU A 42 0.38 8.53 -2.14
C LEU A 42 -0.16 8.00 -0.81
N ALA A 43 -1.27 7.26 -0.84
CA ALA A 43 -1.84 6.61 0.34
C ALA A 43 -0.87 5.59 0.96
N VAL A 44 -0.26 4.72 0.16
CA VAL A 44 0.73 3.75 0.63
C VAL A 44 1.94 4.46 1.23
N LYS A 45 2.44 5.53 0.60
CA LYS A 45 3.55 6.32 1.13
C LYS A 45 3.22 6.87 2.53
N GLU A 46 2.06 7.49 2.71
CA GLU A 46 1.66 8.01 4.03
C GLU A 46 1.41 6.89 5.04
N LEU A 47 0.76 5.79 4.66
CA LEU A 47 0.56 4.63 5.52
C LEU A 47 1.88 3.99 5.97
N ALA A 48 2.92 4.04 5.12
CA ALA A 48 4.25 3.58 5.48
C ALA A 48 4.92 4.52 6.49
N PHE A 49 4.73 5.84 6.37
CA PHE A 49 5.16 6.81 7.38
C PHE A 49 4.40 6.65 8.71
N GLU A 50 3.17 6.16 8.66
CA GLU A 50 2.35 5.83 9.84
C GLU A 50 2.63 4.43 10.41
N ASP A 51 3.65 3.70 9.91
CA ASP A 51 4.00 2.34 10.32
C ASP A 51 2.87 1.30 10.16
N LYS A 52 1.87 1.56 9.31
CA LYS A 52 0.75 0.64 9.06
C LYS A 52 1.03 -0.38 7.96
N VAL A 53 1.86 0.01 6.99
CA VAL A 53 2.28 -0.86 5.88
C VAL A 53 3.79 -0.79 5.73
N GLU A 54 4.37 -1.77 5.03
CA GLU A 54 5.78 -1.76 4.68
C GLU A 54 6.03 -2.16 3.23
N TYR A 55 7.13 -1.65 2.69
CA TYR A 55 7.61 -2.03 1.38
C TYR A 55 8.49 -3.27 1.49
N LEU A 56 8.21 -4.27 0.66
CA LEU A 56 9.00 -5.48 0.56
C LEU A 56 9.79 -5.45 -0.74
N TYR A 57 11.12 -5.48 -0.64
CA TYR A 57 12.05 -5.45 -1.77
C TYR A 57 12.65 -6.84 -1.99
N ILE A 58 11.84 -7.74 -2.54
CA ILE A 58 12.26 -9.12 -2.82
C ILE A 58 12.78 -9.19 -4.27
N THR A 59 11.93 -9.59 -5.21
CA THR A 59 12.22 -9.54 -6.66
C THR A 59 11.77 -8.23 -7.30
N THR A 60 10.79 -7.59 -6.67
CA THR A 60 10.22 -6.30 -7.03
C THR A 60 9.63 -5.67 -5.77
N THR A 61 9.07 -4.48 -5.90
CA THR A 61 8.46 -3.76 -4.78
C THR A 61 7.03 -4.21 -4.59
N PHE A 62 6.79 -4.86 -3.46
CA PHE A 62 5.46 -5.13 -2.94
C PHE A 62 5.16 -4.25 -1.74
N VAL A 63 3.90 -4.20 -1.37
CA VAL A 63 3.36 -3.56 -0.18
C VAL A 63 2.61 -4.62 0.61
N ALA A 64 2.82 -4.64 1.93
CA ALA A 64 2.08 -5.50 2.85
C ALA A 64 1.71 -4.71 4.11
N LEU A 65 0.75 -5.21 4.89
CA LEU A 65 0.55 -4.71 6.24
C LEU A 65 1.83 -4.94 7.07
N LYS A 66 2.15 -4.01 7.96
CA LYS A 66 3.35 -4.06 8.78
C LYS A 66 3.40 -5.37 9.59
N GLY A 67 4.51 -6.10 9.48
CA GLY A 67 4.74 -7.37 10.18
C GLY A 67 4.00 -8.57 9.60
N LYS A 68 3.23 -8.41 8.51
CA LYS A 68 2.46 -9.50 7.91
C LYS A 68 3.32 -10.50 7.15
N VAL A 69 4.43 -10.02 6.57
CA VAL A 69 5.35 -10.87 5.80
C VAL A 69 6.67 -10.95 6.53
N ALA A 70 7.15 -12.17 6.77
CA ALA A 70 8.45 -12.40 7.36
C ALA A 70 9.56 -11.83 6.44
N PRO A 71 10.62 -11.23 7.01
CA PRO A 71 11.79 -10.87 6.23
C PRO A 71 12.40 -12.12 5.58
N PRO A 72 13.00 -12.01 4.39
CA PRO A 72 13.75 -13.12 3.80
C PRO A 72 14.90 -13.54 4.73
N GLU A 73 15.08 -14.85 4.92
CA GLU A 73 16.22 -15.45 5.63
C GLU A 73 17.54 -15.32 4.87
#